data_AF-K1T8Z6-F1
#
_entry.id   AF-K1T8Z6-F1
#
_cell.length_a   1.000
_cell.length_b   1.000
_cell.length_c   1.000
_cell.angle_alpha   90.00
_cell.angle_beta   90.00
_cell.angle_gamma   90.00
#
_symmetry.space_group_name_H-M   'P 1'
#
loop_
_entity.id
_entity.type
_entity.pdbx_description
1 polymer ?
#
loop_
_entity_poly.entity_id
_entity_poly.type
_entity_poly.pdbx_seq_one_letter_code
_entity_poly.pdbx_strand_id
1 'polypeptide(L)' 'SGAGYHFLVRKDGTIYRLRPEDKVGAHAYGSNYDSLGICFEGDYKEEIMQEEEIKAGRELVNFLKINME' A
#
# COMPACT_ATOMS: atom_id res chain seq x y z
N SER A 1 17.66 7.25 -3.27
CA SER A 1 16.59 6.88 -2.32
C SER A 1 15.27 6.88 -3.07
N GLY A 2 14.23 6.24 -2.53
CA GLY A 2 12.90 6.13 -3.15
C GLY A 2 11.80 6.07 -2.08
N ALA A 3 10.54 5.87 -2.49
CA ALA A 3 9.40 5.83 -1.58
C ALA A 3 9.57 4.80 -0.44
N GLY A 4 8.99 5.10 0.73
CA GLY A 4 9.02 4.20 1.90
C GLY A 4 8.04 3.03 1.80
N TYR A 5 7.00 3.14 0.98
CA TYR A 5 5.97 2.12 0.75
C TYR A 5 6.24 1.34 -0.54
N HIS A 6 5.68 0.13 -0.62
CA HIS A 6 5.71 -0.68 -1.84
C HIS A 6 4.58 -0.28 -2.78
N PHE A 7 3.43 0.13 -2.24
CA PHE A 7 2.27 0.54 -3.01
C PHE A 7 1.66 1.84 -2.50
N LEU A 8 1.03 2.59 -3.40
CA LEU A 8 0.13 3.71 -3.10
C LEU A 8 -1.20 3.48 -3.82
N VAL A 9 -2.30 3.51 -3.07
CA VAL A 9 -3.67 3.54 -3.58
C VAL A 9 -4.14 4.99 -3.56
N ARG A 10 -4.54 5.52 -4.71
CA ARG A 10 -5.09 6.87 -4.85
C ARG A 10 -6.58 6.89 -4.57
N LYS A 11 -7.13 8.09 -4.34
CA LYS A 11 -8.57 8.31 -4.11
C LYS A 11 -9.46 7.72 -5.20
N ASP A 12 -9.02 7.80 -6.46
CA ASP A 12 -9.72 7.24 -7.61
C ASP A 12 -9.57 5.70 -7.78
N GLY A 13 -8.91 5.03 -6.84
CA GLY A 13 -8.63 3.59 -6.90
C GLY A 13 -7.40 3.21 -7.73
N THR A 14 -6.70 4.17 -8.34
CA THR A 14 -5.45 3.88 -9.07
C THR A 14 -4.38 3.35 -8.11
N ILE A 15 -3.73 2.24 -8.47
CA ILE A 15 -2.65 1.65 -7.68
C ILE A 15 -1.30 1.94 -8.37
N TYR A 16 -0.39 2.55 -7.63
CA TYR A 16 1.00 2.73 -8.04
C TYR A 16 1.89 1.72 -7.31
N ARG A 17 2.68 0.97 -8.08
CA ARG A 17 3.84 0.25 -7.54
C ARG A 17 4.98 1.24 -7.38
N LEU A 18 5.54 1.29 -6.17
CA LEU A 18 6.58 2.24 -5.78
C LEU A 18 7.89 1.48 -5.55
N ARG A 19 8.16 1.05 -4.32
CA ARG A 19 9.33 0.23 -4.02
C ARG A 19 9.08 -1.23 -4.45
N PRO A 20 10.04 -1.89 -5.11
CA PRO A 20 9.96 -3.32 -5.37
C PRO A 20 9.80 -4.11 -4.07
N GLU A 21 8.94 -5.12 -4.09
CA GLU A 21 8.54 -5.97 -2.97
C GLU A 21 9.71 -6.82 -2.45
N ASP A 22 10.76 -7.02 -3.25
CA ASP A 22 12.01 -7.70 -2.89
C ASP A 22 13.04 -6.76 -2.22
N LYS A 23 12.64 -5.52 -1.90
CA LYS A 23 13.49 -4.51 -1.25
C LYS A 23 12.83 -4.01 0.03
N VAL A 24 13.57 -4.03 1.14
CA VAL A 24 13.13 -3.55 2.46
C VAL A 24 12.53 -2.15 2.37
N GLY A 25 11.34 -1.95 2.94
CA GLY A 25 10.63 -0.67 2.99
C GLY A 25 11.14 0.32 4.03
N ALA A 26 10.43 1.43 4.20
CA ALA A 26 10.64 2.42 5.26
C ALA A 26 9.31 3.00 5.76
N HIS A 27 8.33 2.13 6.00
CA HIS A 27 6.94 2.47 6.36
C HIS A 27 6.58 2.14 7.82
N ALA A 28 7.22 1.14 8.44
CA ALA A 28 6.96 0.69 9.81
C ALA A 28 8.26 0.26 10.49
N TYR A 29 8.81 1.11 11.36
CA TYR A 29 10.04 0.79 12.11
C TYR A 29 9.87 -0.52 12.90
N GLY A 30 10.85 -1.43 12.77
CA GLY A 30 10.81 -2.76 13.38
C GLY A 30 10.10 -3.84 12.57
N SER A 31 9.39 -3.48 11.49
CA SER A 31 8.68 -4.43 10.62
C SER A 31 8.86 -4.15 9.12
N ASN A 32 9.82 -3.30 8.74
CA ASN A 32 10.08 -3.00 7.33
C ASN A 32 10.64 -4.19 6.53
N TYR A 33 11.22 -5.17 7.22
CA TYR A 33 11.97 -6.28 6.60
C TYR A 33 11.10 -7.52 6.35
N ASP A 34 9.95 -7.62 7.00
CA ASP A 34 9.04 -8.76 6.98
C ASP A 34 7.61 -8.37 6.61
N SER A 35 7.42 -7.17 6.04
CA SER A 35 6.10 -6.73 5.60
C SER A 35 6.13 -5.81 4.39
N LEU A 36 4.98 -5.73 3.72
CA LEU A 36 4.76 -4.81 2.60
C LEU A 36 3.91 -3.62 3.06
N GLY A 37 4.48 -2.42 3.00
CA GLY A 37 3.71 -1.18 3.16
C GLY A 37 2.85 -0.81 1.95
N ILE A 38 1.55 -0.63 2.20
CA ILE A 38 0.57 -0.05 1.28
C ILE A 38 0.10 1.28 1.87
N CYS A 39 0.31 2.37 1.15
CA CYS A 39 -0.18 3.70 1.53
C CYS A 39 -1.52 3.97 0.83
N PHE A 40 -2.43 4.62 1.55
CA PHE A 40 -3.74 5.04 1.09
C PHE A 40 -3.76 6.58 1.07
N GLU A 41 -4.20 7.19 -0.03
CA GLU A 41 -4.12 8.64 -0.24
C GLU A 41 -5.15 9.39 0.61
N GLY A 42 -4.74 9.91 1.77
CA GLY A 42 -5.59 10.81 2.54
C GLY A 42 -5.14 11.02 3.98
N ASP A 43 -5.93 11.81 4.71
CA ASP A 43 -5.86 11.92 6.17
C ASP A 43 -7.17 11.41 6.79
N TYR A 44 -7.20 10.11 7.10
CA TYR A 44 -8.40 9.44 7.61
C TYR A 44 -8.74 9.73 9.07
N LYS A 45 -8.06 10.68 9.70
CA LYS A 45 -8.56 11.31 10.93
C LYS A 45 -9.58 12.41 10.62
N GLU A 46 -9.48 13.02 9.45
CA GLU A 46 -10.27 14.19 9.04
C GLU A 46 -11.22 13.90 7.86
N GLU A 47 -11.01 12.80 7.13
CA GLU A 47 -11.85 12.40 6.00
C GLU A 47 -12.26 10.93 6.01
N ILE A 48 -13.26 10.60 5.19
CA ILE A 48 -13.73 9.22 4.98
C ILE A 48 -13.08 8.68 3.71
N MET A 49 -12.56 7.47 3.77
CA MET A 49 -12.00 6.76 2.61
C MET A 49 -13.08 6.50 1.55
N GLN A 50 -12.75 6.78 0.28
CA GLN A 50 -13.66 6.59 -0.84
C GLN A 50 -13.88 5.10 -1.15
N GLU A 51 -15.04 4.75 -1.73
CA GLU A 51 -15.38 3.35 -2.02
C GLU A 51 -14.42 2.73 -3.03
N GLU A 52 -13.99 3.50 -4.02
CA GLU A 52 -13.01 3.11 -5.04
C GLU A 52 -11.67 2.73 -4.42
N GLU A 53 -11.20 3.54 -3.47
CA GLU A 53 -9.96 3.32 -2.74
C GLU A 53 -10.04 2.07 -1.84
N ILE A 54 -11.16 1.89 -1.12
CA ILE A 54 -11.41 0.69 -0.30
C ILE A 54 -11.40 -0.56 -1.18
N LYS A 55 -12.10 -0.51 -2.33
CA LYS A 55 -12.20 -1.63 -3.27
C LYS A 55 -10.84 -2.00 -3.83
N ALA A 56 -10.10 -1.01 -4.34
CA ALA A 56 -8.75 -1.22 -4.89
C ALA A 56 -7.79 -1.79 -3.82
N GLY A 57 -7.84 -1.28 -2.59
CA GLY A 57 -7.06 -1.80 -1.48
C GLY A 57 -7.36 -3.27 -1.16
N ARG A 58 -8.64 -3.66 -1.14
CA ARG A 58 -9.05 -5.07 -0.92
C ARG A 58 -8.57 -5.99 -2.04
N GLU A 59 -8.73 -5.56 -3.29
CA GLU A 59 -8.27 -6.33 -4.45
C GLU A 59 -6.75 -6.50 -4.45
N LEU A 60 -6.01 -5.43 -4.14
CA LEU A 60 -4.55 -5.48 -4.00
C LEU A 60 -4.11 -6.45 -2.90
N VAL A 61 -4.70 -6.37 -1.70
CA VAL A 61 -4.34 -7.27 -0.59
C VAL A 61 -4.63 -8.74 -0.96
N ASN A 62 -5.75 -9.01 -1.63
CA ASN A 62 -6.07 -10.36 -2.11
C ASN A 62 -5.06 -10.83 -3.15
N PHE A 63 -4.72 -9.97 -4.12
CA PHE A 63 -3.71 -10.28 -5.12
C PHE A 63 -2.36 -10.62 -4.49
N LEU A 64 -1.87 -9.80 -3.57
CA LEU A 64 -0.58 -10.02 -2.90
C LEU A 64 -0.57 -11.33 -2.11
N LYS A 65 -1.65 -11.65 -1.38
CA LYS A 65 -1.77 -12.91 -0.63
C LYS A 65 -1.75 -14.16 -1.51
N ILE A 66 -2.23 -14.07 -2.74
CA ILE A 66 -2.29 -15.20 -3.67
C ILE A 66 -0.98 -15.37 -4.44
N ASN A 67 -0.29 -14.26 -4.74
CA ASN A 67 0.82 -14.25 -5.69
C ASN A 67 2.20 -14.02 -5.04
N MET A 68 2.26 -13.89 -3.71
CA MET A 68 3.51 -13.77 -2.97
C MET A 68 3.61 -14.89 -1.94
N GLU A 69 4.58 -15.78 -2.14
CA GLU A 69 5.03 -16.80 -1.18
C GLU A 69 6.07 -16.24 -0.22
#